data_AF-A0A7W3MWB0-F1
#
_entry.id   AF-A0A7W3MWB0-F1
#
_cell.length_a   1.000
_cell.length_b   1.000
_cell.length_c   1.000
_cell.angle_alpha   90.00
_cell.angle_beta   90.00
_cell.angle_gamma   90.00
#
_symmetry.space_group_name_H-M   'P 1'
#
loop_
_entity.id
_entity.type
_entity.pdbx_description
1 polymer ?
#
loop_
_entity_poly.entity_id
_entity_poly.type
_entity_poly.pdbx_seq_one_letter_code
_entity_poly.pdbx_strand_id
1 'polypeptide(L)'
;MDIRFDAITTFIGPNGVGKSAVLRALDWFFNGTAQTLTEEDVWAGAERKQISVEVEFCDLTDLDRTALGKYAAGDVETVRLWRRWEDGTAKLSGHALAYPAFEEVRRLEKAGERTKRYRTLCSEYPELGLPTVRSAAEAEEAMRP
;
A
#
# COMPACT_ATOMS: atom_id res chain seq x y z
N MET A 1 -12.18 -0.73 -12.56
CA MET A 1 -13.42 -1.17 -11.89
C MET A 1 -13.29 -0.75 -10.44
N ASP A 2 -14.36 -0.22 -9.86
CA ASP A 2 -14.42 0.23 -8.46
C ASP A 2 -15.60 -0.49 -7.77
N ILE A 3 -15.39 -0.98 -6.55
CA ILE A 3 -16.35 -1.78 -5.78
C ILE A 3 -16.25 -1.39 -4.32
N ARG A 4 -17.39 -1.12 -3.69
CA ARG A 4 -17.47 -0.95 -2.24
C ARG A 4 -17.74 -2.28 -1.56
N PHE A 5 -17.03 -2.53 -0.46
CA PHE A 5 -17.19 -3.71 0.37
C PHE A 5 -17.77 -3.31 1.72
N ASP A 6 -18.76 -4.07 2.17
CA ASP A 6 -19.31 -4.03 3.52
C ASP A 6 -18.98 -5.35 4.25
N ALA A 7 -19.28 -5.41 5.55
CA ALA A 7 -19.06 -6.57 6.42
C ALA A 7 -19.54 -7.91 5.82
N ILE A 8 -20.61 -7.86 5.00
CA ILE A 8 -21.06 -8.97 4.18
C ILE A 8 -21.28 -8.47 2.75
N THR A 9 -20.42 -8.88 1.82
CA THR A 9 -20.53 -8.56 0.39
C THR A 9 -20.73 -9.84 -0.41
N THR A 10 -21.82 -9.92 -1.18
CA THR A 10 -22.12 -11.10 -2.02
C THR A 10 -22.11 -10.72 -3.50
N PHE A 11 -21.30 -11.42 -4.30
CA PHE A 11 -21.27 -11.25 -5.75
C PHE A 11 -22.27 -12.17 -6.45
N ILE A 12 -23.31 -11.62 -7.08
CA ILE A 12 -24.35 -12.37 -7.81
C ILE A 12 -24.32 -11.98 -9.29
N GLY A 13 -24.47 -12.95 -10.20
CA GLY A 13 -24.62 -12.69 -11.64
C GLY A 13 -24.29 -13.90 -12.52
N PRO A 14 -24.43 -13.79 -13.85
CA PRO A 14 -24.06 -14.86 -14.80
C PRO A 14 -22.57 -15.23 -14.78
N ASN A 15 -22.22 -16.43 -15.23
CA ASN A 15 -20.81 -16.81 -15.39
C ASN A 15 -20.12 -15.90 -16.44
N GLY A 16 -18.84 -15.58 -16.22
CA GLY A 16 -18.05 -14.76 -17.15
C GLY A 16 -18.16 -13.24 -16.98
N VAL A 17 -19.02 -12.72 -16.10
CA VAL A 17 -19.19 -11.26 -15.87
C VAL A 17 -18.12 -10.62 -14.98
N GLY A 18 -17.05 -11.34 -14.64
CA GLY A 18 -15.93 -10.82 -13.86
C GLY A 18 -15.97 -11.05 -12.35
N LYS A 19 -17.00 -11.71 -11.80
CA LYS A 19 -17.06 -12.02 -10.35
C LYS A 19 -15.82 -12.76 -9.82
N SER A 20 -15.42 -13.83 -10.49
CA SER A 20 -14.21 -14.57 -10.14
C SER A 20 -12.94 -13.76 -10.37
N ALA A 21 -12.96 -12.79 -11.29
CA ALA A 21 -11.82 -11.90 -11.51
C ALA A 21 -11.62 -10.96 -10.33
N VAL A 22 -12.69 -10.45 -9.71
CA VAL A 22 -12.62 -9.65 -8.48
C VAL A 22 -12.02 -10.44 -7.33
N LEU A 23 -12.51 -11.66 -7.09
CA LEU A 23 -12.00 -12.51 -6.01
C LEU A 23 -10.53 -12.90 -6.25
N ARG A 24 -10.14 -13.19 -7.49
CA ARG A 24 -8.73 -13.44 -7.85
C ARG A 24 -7.86 -12.20 -7.68
N ALA A 25 -8.37 -11.00 -7.98
CA ALA A 25 -7.65 -9.76 -7.78
C ALA A 25 -7.39 -9.49 -6.29
N LEU A 26 -8.39 -9.74 -5.44
CA LEU A 26 -8.23 -9.62 -3.98
C LEU A 26 -7.30 -10.70 -3.41
N ASP A 27 -7.47 -11.95 -3.82
CA ASP A 27 -6.58 -13.03 -3.39
C ASP A 27 -5.13 -12.74 -3.79
N TRP A 28 -4.90 -12.28 -5.02
CA TRP A 28 -3.57 -11.84 -5.45
C TRP A 28 -3.07 -10.63 -4.64
N PHE A 29 -3.93 -9.67 -4.32
CA PHE A 29 -3.56 -8.52 -3.52
C PHE A 29 -3.04 -8.94 -2.13
N PHE A 30 -3.76 -9.81 -1.41
CA PHE A 30 -3.41 -10.23 -0.05
C PHE A 30 -2.36 -11.36 0.00
N ASN A 31 -2.46 -12.36 -0.88
CA ASN A 31 -1.69 -13.61 -0.79
C ASN A 31 -0.72 -13.83 -1.96
N GLY A 32 -0.83 -13.03 -3.02
CA GLY A 32 -0.09 -13.26 -4.25
C GLY A 32 1.44 -13.09 -4.09
N THR A 33 2.17 -13.47 -5.12
CA THR A 33 3.59 -13.15 -5.35
C THR A 33 3.78 -12.64 -6.77
N ALA A 34 5.01 -12.28 -7.14
CA ALA A 34 5.35 -11.91 -8.51
C ALA A 34 5.08 -13.05 -9.52
N GLN A 35 5.11 -14.29 -9.06
CA GLN A 35 4.92 -15.50 -9.87
C GLN A 35 3.45 -15.93 -9.97
N THR A 36 2.55 -15.29 -9.21
CA THR A 36 1.12 -15.63 -9.21
C THR A 36 0.40 -15.11 -10.45
N LEU A 37 0.91 -14.06 -11.08
CA LEU A 37 0.38 -13.51 -12.32
C LEU A 37 1.42 -13.62 -13.43
N THR A 38 0.92 -13.81 -14.64
CA THR A 38 1.68 -13.90 -15.88
C THR A 38 1.19 -12.86 -16.89
N GLU A 39 1.88 -12.75 -18.02
CA GLU A 39 1.42 -11.90 -19.11
C GLU A 39 0.03 -12.29 -19.64
N GLU A 40 -0.36 -13.55 -19.53
CA GLU A 40 -1.67 -14.05 -19.98
C GLU A 40 -2.82 -13.51 -19.13
N ASP A 41 -2.53 -13.07 -17.91
CA ASP A 41 -3.51 -12.44 -17.01
C ASP A 41 -3.75 -10.97 -17.35
N VAL A 42 -2.87 -10.36 -18.16
CA VAL A 42 -3.04 -8.98 -18.64
C VAL A 42 -4.12 -8.95 -19.72
N TRP A 43 -5.00 -7.96 -19.64
CA TRP A 43 -5.98 -7.74 -20.70
C TRP A 43 -5.29 -7.52 -22.05
N ALA A 44 -5.68 -8.30 -23.07
CA ALA A 44 -5.03 -8.33 -24.38
C ALA A 44 -4.98 -6.98 -25.13
N GLY A 45 -5.83 -6.02 -24.75
CA GLY A 45 -5.84 -4.67 -25.32
C GLY A 45 -5.01 -3.64 -24.55
N ALA A 46 -4.29 -4.04 -23.49
CA ALA A 46 -3.58 -3.10 -22.64
C ALA A 46 -2.33 -2.54 -23.35
N GLU A 47 -2.16 -1.21 -23.31
CA GLU A 47 -0.97 -0.52 -23.85
C GLU A 47 0.31 -0.87 -23.08
N ARG A 48 0.18 -1.26 -21.81
CA ARG A 48 1.28 -1.71 -20.95
C ARG A 48 0.92 -3.05 -20.31
N LYS A 49 1.91 -3.93 -20.18
CA LYS A 49 1.77 -5.23 -19.49
C LYS A 49 1.75 -5.04 -17.97
N GLN A 50 0.67 -4.45 -17.47
CA GLN A 50 0.55 -4.04 -16.09
C GLN A 50 -0.82 -4.40 -15.50
N ILE A 51 -0.81 -4.87 -14.26
CA ILE A 51 -2.00 -5.11 -13.45
C ILE A 51 -1.84 -4.32 -12.15
N SER A 52 -2.87 -3.60 -11.73
CA SER A 52 -2.86 -2.85 -10.48
C SER A 52 -4.17 -3.09 -9.74
N VAL A 53 -4.06 -3.53 -8.48
CA VAL A 53 -5.20 -3.70 -7.57
C VAL A 53 -4.99 -2.75 -6.41
N GLU A 54 -5.97 -1.91 -6.12
CA GLU A 54 -5.96 -0.97 -5.00
C GLU A 54 -7.09 -1.35 -4.03
N VAL A 55 -6.78 -1.30 -2.73
CA VAL A 55 -7.70 -1.57 -1.64
C VAL A 55 -7.62 -0.41 -0.65
N GLU A 56 -8.78 0.14 -0.31
CA GLU A 56 -8.95 1.15 0.72
C GLU A 56 -9.57 0.49 1.96
N PHE A 57 -8.93 0.68 3.11
CA PHE A 57 -9.39 0.24 4.42
C PHE A 57 -9.89 1.47 5.18
N CYS A 58 -11.12 1.42 5.66
CA CYS A 58 -11.74 2.42 6.54
C CYS A 58 -12.10 1.79 7.89
N ASP A 59 -12.47 2.61 8.88
CA ASP A 59 -12.91 2.17 10.20
C ASP A 59 -11.92 1.21 10.89
N LEU A 60 -10.63 1.54 10.83
CA LEU A 60 -9.53 0.68 11.28
C LEU A 60 -9.63 0.34 12.77
N THR A 61 -9.80 -0.95 13.05
CA THR A 61 -9.73 -1.51 14.40
C THR A 61 -8.28 -1.62 14.88
N ASP A 62 -8.08 -1.85 16.18
CA ASP A 62 -6.74 -2.12 16.73
C ASP A 62 -6.06 -3.34 16.08
N LEU A 63 -6.87 -4.33 15.67
CA LEU A 63 -6.39 -5.49 14.94
C LEU A 63 -5.91 -5.11 13.54
N ASP A 64 -6.67 -4.29 12.82
CA ASP A 64 -6.29 -3.80 11.49
C ASP A 64 -5.01 -2.97 11.57
N ARG A 65 -4.89 -2.11 12.58
CA ARG A 65 -3.69 -1.31 12.83
C ARG A 65 -2.47 -2.18 13.07
N THR A 66 -2.64 -3.27 13.83
CA THR A 66 -1.57 -4.25 14.06
C THR A 66 -1.17 -4.97 12.77
N ALA A 67 -2.14 -5.37 11.94
CA ALA A 67 -1.90 -6.09 10.69
C ALA A 67 -1.30 -5.20 9.59
N LEU A 68 -1.77 -3.95 9.48
CA LEU A 68 -1.27 -2.95 8.54
C LEU A 68 0.08 -2.34 8.99
N GLY A 69 0.40 -2.43 10.29
CA GLY A 69 1.65 -1.96 10.86
C GLY A 69 1.94 -0.50 10.51
N LYS A 70 3.10 -0.24 9.88
CA LYS A 70 3.52 1.11 9.48
C LYS A 70 2.54 1.84 8.55
N TYR A 71 1.65 1.12 7.86
CA TYR A 71 0.67 1.73 6.95
C TYR A 71 -0.53 2.34 7.70
N ALA A 72 -0.81 1.90 8.92
CA ALA A 72 -1.92 2.36 9.76
C ALA A 72 -1.47 3.08 11.04
N ALA A 73 -0.25 3.60 11.03
CA ALA A 73 0.33 4.27 12.20
C ALA A 73 -0.34 5.62 12.50
N GLY A 74 -0.34 6.00 13.78
CA GLY A 74 -1.00 7.21 14.28
C GLY A 74 -2.52 7.16 14.11
N ASP A 75 -3.16 8.33 14.08
CA ASP A 75 -4.63 8.47 14.07
C ASP A 75 -5.24 8.45 12.66
N VAL A 76 -4.67 7.69 11.73
CA VAL A 76 -5.25 7.60 10.37
C VAL A 76 -6.60 6.88 10.39
N GLU A 77 -7.61 7.49 9.77
CA GLU A 77 -8.97 6.92 9.64
C GLU A 77 -9.10 6.02 8.40
N THR A 78 -8.24 6.20 7.40
CA THR A 78 -8.31 5.48 6.13
C THR A 78 -6.90 5.16 5.61
N VAL A 79 -6.70 3.95 5.10
CA VAL A 79 -5.44 3.47 4.54
C VAL A 79 -5.68 2.91 3.15
N ARG A 80 -4.95 3.43 2.15
CA ARG A 80 -4.98 2.91 0.78
C ARG A 80 -3.70 2.17 0.47
N LEU A 81 -3.84 0.94 0.00
CA LEU A 81 -2.74 0.08 -0.42
C LEU A 81 -2.98 -0.35 -1.87
N TRP A 82 -1.94 -0.39 -2.69
CA TRP A 82 -2.03 -1.02 -4.02
C TRP A 82 -0.93 -2.03 -4.23
N ARG A 83 -1.28 -3.08 -4.97
CA ARG A 83 -0.32 -4.04 -5.49
C ARG A 83 -0.26 -3.90 -7.00
N ARG A 84 0.95 -3.77 -7.52
CA ARG A 84 1.21 -3.64 -8.95
C ARG A 84 2.07 -4.79 -9.42
N TRP A 85 1.66 -5.42 -10.52
CA TRP A 85 2.47 -6.33 -11.30
C TRP A 85 2.83 -5.64 -12.61
N GLU A 86 4.10 -5.72 -13.00
CA GLU A 86 4.61 -5.21 -14.26
C GLU A 86 5.78 -6.09 -14.71
N ASP A 87 5.67 -6.67 -15.91
CA ASP A 87 6.72 -7.43 -16.57
C ASP A 87 7.41 -8.49 -15.66
N GLY A 88 6.58 -9.32 -15.00
CA GLY A 88 7.06 -10.39 -14.11
C GLY A 88 7.51 -9.92 -12.71
N THR A 89 7.46 -8.62 -12.42
CA THR A 89 7.77 -8.06 -11.11
C THR A 89 6.49 -7.61 -10.41
N ALA A 90 6.22 -8.13 -9.21
CA ALA A 90 5.16 -7.60 -8.35
C ALA A 90 5.73 -6.77 -7.20
N LYS A 91 5.20 -5.56 -7.04
CA LYS A 91 5.47 -4.68 -5.90
C LYS A 91 4.16 -4.38 -5.18
N LEU A 92 4.10 -4.71 -3.89
CA LEU A 92 3.10 -4.15 -2.99
C LEU A 92 3.60 -2.77 -2.55
N SER A 93 2.75 -1.76 -2.64
CA SER A 93 3.09 -0.39 -2.27
C SER A 93 1.89 0.22 -1.55
N GLY A 94 2.12 0.79 -0.36
CA GLY A 94 1.09 1.56 0.33
C GLY A 94 1.09 3.02 -0.09
N HIS A 95 -0.05 3.69 -0.05
CA HIS A 95 -0.06 5.16 0.06
C HIS A 95 0.42 5.50 1.49
N ALA A 96 1.74 5.38 1.75
CA ALA A 96 2.39 5.99 2.92
C ALA A 96 2.48 7.53 2.78
N LEU A 97 1.50 8.12 2.09
CA LEU A 97 1.24 9.55 1.94
C LEU A 97 0.21 10.01 2.99
N ALA A 98 -0.39 9.09 3.75
CA ALA A 98 -1.36 9.41 4.79
C ALA A 98 -0.76 9.42 6.20
N TYR A 99 0.51 9.05 6.43
CA TYR A 99 1.07 9.19 7.77
C TYR A 99 1.46 10.66 7.98
N PRO A 100 0.70 11.45 8.76
CA PRO A 100 0.86 12.90 8.80
C PRO A 100 2.28 13.30 9.25
N ALA A 101 2.92 12.45 10.04
CA ALA A 101 4.24 12.66 10.56
C ALA A 101 5.35 12.42 9.50
N PHE A 102 5.14 11.59 8.46
CA PHE A 102 6.05 11.54 7.30
C PHE A 102 5.88 12.78 6.42
N GLU A 103 4.67 13.33 6.29
CA GLU A 103 4.45 14.60 5.58
C GLU A 103 5.14 15.77 6.28
N GLU A 104 5.21 15.77 7.62
CA GLU A 104 6.05 16.73 8.34
C GLU A 104 7.53 16.61 8.00
N VAL A 105 8.06 15.40 7.81
CA VAL A 105 9.44 15.22 7.33
C VAL A 105 9.57 15.73 5.88
N ARG A 106 8.65 15.35 4.98
CA ARG A 106 8.71 15.69 3.55
C ARG A 106 8.55 17.18 3.26
N ARG A 107 7.80 17.92 4.10
CA ARG A 107 7.62 19.38 4.00
C ARG A 107 8.87 20.19 4.32
N LEU A 108 9.87 19.58 4.97
CA LEU A 108 11.13 20.27 5.27
C LEU A 108 12.01 20.34 4.02
N GLU A 109 12.42 21.55 3.65
CA GLU A 109 13.27 21.80 2.48
C GLU A 109 14.74 21.48 2.76
N LYS A 110 15.22 21.67 4.00
CA LYS A 110 16.62 21.43 4.34
C LYS A 110 16.88 19.98 4.69
N ALA A 111 17.88 19.38 4.04
CA ALA A 111 18.30 18.00 4.26
C ALA A 111 18.63 17.68 5.74
N GLY A 112 19.27 18.61 6.46
CA GLY A 112 19.57 18.45 7.88
C GLY A 112 18.32 18.41 8.76
N GLU A 113 17.32 19.23 8.44
CA GLU A 113 16.04 19.29 9.16
C GLU A 113 15.20 18.03 8.88
N ARG A 114 15.13 17.57 7.62
CA ARG A 114 14.49 16.28 7.26
C ARG A 114 15.07 15.13 8.06
N THR A 115 16.39 14.99 8.04
CA THR A 115 17.09 13.89 8.73
C THR A 115 16.84 13.94 10.24
N LYS A 116 16.84 15.14 10.83
CA LYS A 116 16.55 15.33 12.25
C LYS A 116 15.11 14.95 12.58
N ARG A 117 14.11 15.47 11.84
CA ARG A 117 12.69 15.16 12.07
C ARG A 117 12.40 13.66 11.91
N TYR A 118 13.00 13.01 10.92
CA TYR A 118 12.90 11.57 10.72
C TYR A 118 13.43 10.79 11.94
N ARG A 119 14.61 11.15 12.48
CA ARG A 119 15.13 10.46 13.68
C ARG A 119 14.28 10.70 14.92
N THR A 120 13.74 11.91 15.07
CA THR A 120 12.75 12.21 16.11
C THR A 120 11.53 11.31 15.94
N LEU A 121 11.04 11.15 14.72
CA LEU A 121 9.90 10.28 14.41
C LEU A 121 10.17 8.81 14.76
N CYS A 122 11.36 8.29 14.44
CA CYS A 122 11.75 6.94 14.85
C CYS A 122 11.79 6.76 16.38
N SER A 123 12.03 7.84 17.13
CA SER A 123 12.07 7.83 18.59
C SER A 123 10.68 7.99 19.21
N GLU A 124 9.82 8.80 18.58
CA GLU A 124 8.42 9.01 18.97
C GLU A 124 7.56 7.78 18.71
N TYR A 125 7.86 7.04 17.62
CA TYR A 125 7.09 5.88 17.17
C TYR A 125 8.01 4.68 16.89
N PRO A 126 8.59 4.04 17.93
CA PRO A 126 9.47 2.87 17.77
C PRO A 126 8.80 1.68 17.06
N GLU A 127 7.47 1.57 17.18
CA GLU A 127 6.64 0.54 16.57
C GLU A 127 6.62 0.59 15.04
N LEU A 128 7.01 1.71 14.42
CA LEU A 128 7.13 1.83 12.96
C LEU A 128 8.27 0.97 12.38
N GLY A 129 9.21 0.51 13.23
CA GLY A 129 10.34 -0.32 12.79
C GLY A 129 11.23 0.34 11.74
N LEU A 130 11.30 1.68 11.74
CA LEU A 130 12.00 2.44 10.72
C LEU A 130 13.51 2.31 10.83
N PRO A 131 14.24 2.13 9.71
CA PRO A 131 15.69 2.01 9.73
C PRO A 131 16.35 3.33 10.15
N THR A 132 17.49 3.24 10.82
CA THR A 132 18.30 4.42 11.14
C THR A 132 18.97 4.95 9.88
N VAL A 133 18.86 6.26 9.66
CA VAL A 133 19.34 6.92 8.43
C VAL A 133 20.42 7.95 8.73
N ARG A 134 21.33 8.12 7.77
CA ARG A 134 22.48 9.04 7.83
C ARG A 134 22.31 10.25 6.89
N SER A 135 21.36 10.19 5.96
CA SER A 135 21.08 11.29 5.04
C SER A 135 19.58 11.50 4.81
N ALA A 136 19.23 12.67 4.26
CA ALA A 136 17.85 12.97 3.86
C ALA A 136 17.35 12.06 2.73
N ALA A 137 18.25 11.62 1.85
CA ALA A 137 17.92 10.67 0.78
C ALA A 137 17.61 9.27 1.34
N GLU A 138 18.41 8.80 2.32
CA GLU A 138 18.11 7.55 3.03
C GLU A 138 16.81 7.66 3.83
N ALA A 139 16.53 8.81 4.46
CA ALA A 139 15.26 9.07 5.14
C ALA A 139 14.08 9.01 4.16
N GLU A 140 14.22 9.63 2.99
CA GLU A 140 13.20 9.61 1.96
C GLU A 140 12.96 8.21 1.42
N GLU A 141 14.01 7.44 1.14
CA GLU A 141 13.93 6.05 0.73
C GLU A 141 13.30 5.17 1.82
N ALA A 142 13.63 5.39 3.08
CA ALA A 142 13.02 4.68 4.21
C ALA A 142 11.53 5.03 4.41
N MET A 143 11.13 6.24 4.03
CA MET A 143 9.73 6.69 3.98
C MET A 143 9.06 6.39 2.64
N ARG A 144 9.75 5.79 1.67
CA ARG A 144 9.11 5.34 0.43
C ARG A 144 8.31 4.07 0.68
N PRO A 145 7.20 3.89 -0.04
CA PRO A 145 6.40 2.68 0.03
C PRO A 145 7.05 1.48 -0.66
#